data_AF-A0A517LUB0-F1
#
_entry.id   AF-A0A517LUB0-F1
#
_cell.length_a   1.000
_cell.length_b   1.000
_cell.length_c   1.000
_cell.angle_alpha   90.00
_cell.angle_beta   90.00
_cell.angle_gamma   90.00
#
_symmetry.space_group_name_H-M   'P 1'
#
loop_
_entity.id
_entity.type
_entity.pdbx_description
1 polymer ?
#
loop_
_entity_poly.entity_id
_entity_poly.type
_entity_poly.pdbx_seq_one_letter_code
_entity_poly.pdbx_strand_id
1 'polypeptide(L)'
;MEDKQPKGNTNVTEAVVSASDDSVEEKYRRLYEKMDKTARSRFIASRRFELQETLSLYTVVLMSCAVIGLTLLDGLEMLAPEAAKASAFLQVFAAIGVLVYSVILSKSDFALHAYRHHECGIAINHLRNSVFKHMVDMPKADKFNNLSDSYNTILERFENHLNLDFEIMLVRSKHYHKFYDVGFCFKSWVCVKAFLVYWHYLFFMLLSVAGLAWIGLAFDG
;
A
#
# COMPACT_ATOMS: atom_id res chain seq x y z
N MET A 1 -6.59 -79.57 11.01
CA MET A 1 -6.44 -78.55 9.95
C MET A 1 -7.51 -77.51 10.21
N GLU A 2 -7.16 -76.45 10.93
CA GLU A 2 -8.05 -75.30 11.10
C GLU A 2 -7.14 -74.07 11.17
N ASP A 3 -7.12 -73.35 10.05
CA ASP A 3 -6.27 -72.19 9.79
C ASP A 3 -6.96 -70.94 10.35
N LYS A 4 -6.36 -70.30 11.35
CA LYS A 4 -6.85 -69.04 11.93
C LYS A 4 -6.23 -67.87 11.18
N GLN A 5 -7.04 -67.25 10.32
CA GLN A 5 -6.76 -65.96 9.68
C GLN A 5 -6.40 -64.86 10.70
N PRO A 6 -5.37 -64.03 10.43
CA PRO A 6 -4.98 -62.94 11.33
C PRO A 6 -5.89 -61.71 11.15
N LYS A 7 -6.50 -61.27 12.24
CA LYS A 7 -7.13 -59.94 12.37
C LYS A 7 -6.05 -58.87 12.41
N GLY A 8 -5.97 -58.02 11.39
CA GLY A 8 -5.16 -56.80 11.47
C GLY A 8 -5.02 -56.09 10.14
N ASN A 9 -5.86 -55.09 9.87
CA ASN A 9 -5.48 -54.00 8.95
C ASN A 9 -6.31 -52.70 9.05
N THR A 10 -7.34 -52.61 9.88
CA THR A 10 -8.20 -51.41 9.92
C THR A 10 -7.51 -50.20 10.57
N ASN A 11 -6.77 -50.42 11.68
CA ASN A 11 -6.17 -49.32 12.46
C ASN A 11 -4.92 -48.68 11.81
N VAL A 12 -4.19 -49.41 10.96
CA VAL A 12 -2.99 -48.88 10.29
C VAL A 12 -3.38 -48.05 9.06
N THR A 13 -4.45 -48.45 8.37
CA THR A 13 -4.96 -47.74 7.21
C THR A 13 -5.59 -46.39 7.62
N GLU A 14 -6.34 -46.34 8.73
CA GLU A 14 -6.90 -45.09 9.25
C GLU A 14 -5.83 -44.10 9.74
N ALA A 15 -4.76 -44.57 10.39
CA ALA A 15 -3.68 -43.71 10.88
C ALA A 15 -2.80 -43.15 9.75
N VAL A 16 -2.59 -43.90 8.65
CA VAL A 16 -1.85 -43.43 7.48
C VAL A 16 -2.70 -42.47 6.64
N VAL A 17 -4.02 -42.70 6.56
CA VAL A 17 -4.96 -41.78 5.90
C VAL A 17 -5.04 -40.46 6.67
N SER A 18 -5.19 -40.48 8.00
CA SER A 18 -5.24 -39.23 8.80
C SER A 18 -3.94 -38.43 8.73
N ALA A 19 -2.77 -39.09 8.78
CA ALA A 19 -1.47 -38.41 8.69
C ALA A 19 -1.21 -37.80 7.29
N SER A 20 -1.79 -38.37 6.23
CA SER A 20 -1.73 -37.81 4.89
C SER A 20 -2.69 -36.63 4.69
N ASP A 21 -3.89 -36.70 5.29
CA ASP A 21 -4.91 -35.64 5.24
C ASP A 21 -4.46 -34.40 6.04
N ASP A 22 -3.86 -34.61 7.23
CA ASP A 22 -3.29 -33.56 8.07
C ASP A 22 -2.19 -32.75 7.33
N SER A 23 -1.42 -33.42 6.46
CA SER A 23 -0.37 -32.80 5.64
C SER A 23 -0.94 -31.96 4.50
N VAL A 24 -2.03 -32.42 3.87
CA VAL A 24 -2.68 -31.68 2.78
C VAL A 24 -3.46 -30.50 3.34
N GLU A 25 -4.20 -30.68 4.41
CA GLU A 25 -4.93 -29.59 5.09
C GLU A 25 -3.97 -28.48 5.55
N GLU A 26 -2.80 -28.85 6.12
CA GLU A 26 -1.78 -27.87 6.51
C GLU A 26 -1.23 -27.08 5.31
N LYS A 27 -1.06 -27.72 4.15
CA LYS A 27 -0.67 -27.03 2.91
C LYS A 27 -1.73 -26.03 2.47
N TYR A 28 -3.01 -26.41 2.51
CA TYR A 28 -4.14 -25.51 2.22
C TYR A 28 -4.19 -24.33 3.20
N ARG A 29 -4.02 -24.58 4.49
CA ARG A 29 -3.98 -23.54 5.54
C ARG A 29 -2.85 -22.55 5.28
N ARG A 30 -1.64 -23.02 5.01
CA ARG A 30 -0.48 -22.15 4.68
C ARG A 30 -0.72 -21.33 3.41
N LEU A 31 -1.32 -21.93 2.38
CA LEU A 31 -1.64 -21.22 1.15
C LEU A 31 -2.70 -20.13 1.42
N TYR A 32 -3.76 -20.48 2.12
CA TYR A 32 -4.81 -19.53 2.52
C TYR A 32 -4.25 -18.35 3.33
N GLU A 33 -3.39 -18.61 4.32
CA GLU A 33 -2.75 -17.56 5.11
C GLU A 33 -1.83 -16.66 4.27
N LYS A 34 -1.02 -17.25 3.38
CA LYS A 34 -0.17 -16.47 2.46
C LYS A 34 -1.03 -15.56 1.59
N MET A 35 -2.11 -16.08 1.04
CA MET A 35 -3.03 -15.32 0.18
C MET A 35 -3.74 -14.19 0.95
N ASP A 36 -4.21 -14.44 2.17
CA ASP A 36 -4.82 -13.40 3.01
C ASP A 36 -3.81 -12.28 3.33
N LYS A 37 -2.57 -12.64 3.70
CA LYS A 37 -1.50 -11.67 3.98
C LYS A 37 -1.16 -10.83 2.75
N THR A 38 -0.99 -11.47 1.59
CA THR A 38 -0.68 -10.78 0.34
C THR A 38 -1.83 -9.88 -0.09
N ALA A 39 -3.07 -10.37 -0.10
CA ALA A 39 -4.24 -9.58 -0.49
C ALA A 39 -4.39 -8.31 0.36
N ARG A 40 -4.29 -8.44 1.69
CA ARG A 40 -4.35 -7.29 2.60
C ARG A 40 -3.23 -6.28 2.35
N SER A 41 -2.02 -6.76 2.13
CA SER A 41 -0.86 -5.89 1.86
C SER A 41 -1.03 -5.13 0.54
N ARG A 42 -1.61 -5.78 -0.49
CA ARG A 42 -1.94 -5.15 -1.78
C ARG A 42 -3.02 -4.08 -1.67
N PHE A 43 -4.06 -4.29 -0.85
CA PHE A 43 -5.05 -3.24 -0.58
C PHE A 43 -4.45 -2.04 0.15
N ILE A 44 -3.47 -2.26 1.04
CA ILE A 44 -2.76 -1.16 1.70
C ILE A 44 -1.89 -0.40 0.70
N ALA A 45 -1.21 -1.09 -0.22
CA ALA A 45 -0.46 -0.47 -1.30
C ALA A 45 -1.35 0.39 -2.20
N SER A 46 -2.55 -0.10 -2.58
CA SER A 46 -3.55 0.67 -3.36
C SER A 46 -3.87 2.00 -2.68
N ARG A 47 -4.25 1.93 -1.39
CA ARG A 47 -4.60 3.13 -0.60
C ARG A 47 -3.42 4.08 -0.44
N ARG A 48 -2.19 3.57 -0.37
CA ARG A 48 -0.97 4.40 -0.32
C ARG A 48 -0.81 5.18 -1.63
N PHE A 49 -0.96 4.53 -2.78
CA PHE A 49 -0.84 5.20 -4.08
C PHE A 49 -1.97 6.22 -4.31
N GLU A 50 -3.22 5.91 -3.95
CA GLU A 50 -4.34 6.87 -3.99
C GLU A 50 -4.05 8.11 -3.13
N LEU A 51 -3.49 7.91 -1.94
CA LEU A 51 -3.12 9.00 -1.04
C LEU A 51 -1.96 9.83 -1.61
N GLN A 52 -0.94 9.17 -2.18
CA GLN A 52 0.18 9.85 -2.84
C GLN A 52 -0.31 10.70 -4.02
N GLU A 53 -1.23 10.19 -4.84
CA GLU A 53 -1.85 10.94 -5.93
C GLU A 53 -2.59 12.18 -5.40
N THR A 54 -3.48 11.99 -4.42
CA THR A 54 -4.29 13.06 -3.84
C THR A 54 -3.42 14.15 -3.20
N LEU A 55 -2.40 13.76 -2.41
CA LEU A 55 -1.48 14.72 -1.77
C LEU A 55 -0.62 15.47 -2.78
N SER A 56 -0.16 14.79 -3.83
CA SER A 56 0.61 15.43 -4.90
C SER A 56 -0.24 16.48 -5.63
N LEU A 57 -1.49 16.15 -5.94
CA LEU A 57 -2.43 17.07 -6.57
C LEU A 57 -2.69 18.29 -5.70
N TYR A 58 -3.00 18.10 -4.41
CA TYR A 58 -3.18 19.21 -3.48
C TYR A 58 -1.93 20.10 -3.36
N THR A 59 -0.75 19.48 -3.36
CA THR A 59 0.52 20.24 -3.31
C THR A 59 0.66 21.15 -4.53
N VAL A 60 0.40 20.63 -5.74
CA VAL A 60 0.44 21.43 -6.98
C VAL A 60 -0.59 22.56 -6.95
N VAL A 61 -1.82 22.26 -6.54
CA VAL A 61 -2.90 23.25 -6.47
C VAL A 61 -2.53 24.38 -5.50
N LEU A 62 -2.09 24.06 -4.29
CA LEU A 62 -1.71 25.07 -3.30
C LEU A 62 -0.51 25.90 -3.73
N MET A 63 0.52 25.27 -4.30
CA MET A 63 1.67 25.98 -4.85
C MET A 63 1.26 26.91 -6.00
N SER A 64 0.36 26.46 -6.88
CA SER A 64 -0.17 27.29 -7.97
C SER A 64 -0.96 28.48 -7.44
N CYS A 65 -1.83 28.27 -6.44
CA CYS A 65 -2.54 29.35 -5.77
C CYS A 65 -1.59 30.35 -5.11
N ALA A 66 -0.51 29.88 -4.48
CA ALA A 66 0.50 30.76 -3.87
C ALA A 66 1.21 31.63 -4.91
N VAL A 67 1.61 31.05 -6.05
CA VAL A 67 2.23 31.79 -7.16
C VAL A 67 1.26 32.80 -7.75
N ILE A 68 0.01 32.42 -8.00
CA ILE A 68 -1.01 33.34 -8.54
C ILE A 68 -1.28 34.48 -7.55
N GLY A 69 -1.42 34.17 -6.26
CA GLY A 69 -1.58 35.19 -5.22
C GLY A 69 -0.43 36.21 -5.21
N LEU A 70 0.82 35.72 -5.31
CA LEU A 70 1.99 36.59 -5.44
C LEU A 70 1.93 37.47 -6.69
N THR A 71 1.60 36.91 -7.85
CA THR A 71 1.52 37.68 -9.11
C THR A 71 0.45 38.77 -9.06
N LEU A 72 -0.68 38.52 -8.39
CA LEU A 72 -1.76 39.50 -8.25
C LEU A 72 -1.36 40.66 -7.33
N LEU A 73 -0.66 40.38 -6.23
CA LEU A 73 -0.23 41.42 -5.29
C LEU A 73 0.85 42.32 -5.88
N ASP A 74 1.79 41.75 -6.63
CA ASP A 74 2.80 42.51 -7.37
C ASP A 74 2.13 43.43 -8.41
N GLY A 75 1.14 42.92 -9.14
CA GLY A 75 0.38 43.70 -10.13
C GLY A 75 -0.50 44.81 -9.55
N LEU A 76 -0.85 44.75 -8.27
CA LEU A 76 -1.59 45.81 -7.57
C LEU A 76 -0.68 46.88 -6.95
N GLU A 77 0.64 46.79 -7.17
CA GLU A 77 1.65 47.69 -6.60
C GLU A 77 1.59 47.79 -5.06
N MET A 78 1.06 46.73 -4.41
CA MET A 78 0.92 46.69 -2.95
C MET A 78 2.23 46.34 -2.23
N LEU A 79 3.26 45.94 -2.98
CA LEU A 79 4.58 45.60 -2.44
C LEU A 79 5.52 46.80 -2.45
N ALA A 80 6.35 46.92 -1.41
CA ALA A 80 7.44 47.88 -1.40
C ALA A 80 8.37 47.71 -2.63
N PRO A 81 8.93 48.78 -3.22
CA PRO A 81 9.70 48.72 -4.46
C PRO A 81 10.92 47.80 -4.40
N GLU A 82 11.56 47.67 -3.23
CA GLU A 82 12.68 46.74 -3.01
C GLU A 82 12.22 45.29 -2.94
N ALA A 83 11.03 45.03 -2.40
CA ALA A 83 10.42 43.70 -2.34
C ALA A 83 9.90 43.23 -3.71
N ALA A 84 9.47 44.16 -4.58
CA ALA A 84 8.92 43.86 -5.91
C ALA A 84 9.92 43.12 -6.84
N LYS A 85 11.22 43.45 -6.76
CA LYS A 85 12.24 42.72 -7.55
C LYS A 85 12.46 41.29 -7.05
N ALA A 86 12.46 41.11 -5.73
CA ALA A 86 12.63 39.81 -5.09
C ALA A 86 11.39 38.92 -5.28
N SER A 87 10.19 39.49 -5.19
CA SER A 87 8.92 38.80 -5.44
C SER A 87 8.84 38.30 -6.89
N ALA A 88 9.17 39.13 -7.87
CA ALA A 88 9.14 38.74 -9.29
C ALA A 88 10.09 37.57 -9.59
N PHE A 89 11.32 37.60 -9.05
CA PHE A 89 12.25 36.48 -9.17
C PHE A 89 11.70 35.20 -8.50
N LEU A 90 11.15 35.32 -7.29
CA LEU A 90 10.58 34.19 -6.55
C LEU A 90 9.36 33.60 -7.27
N GLN A 91 8.51 34.43 -7.88
CA GLN A 91 7.35 34.00 -8.67
C GLN A 91 7.76 33.15 -9.87
N VAL A 92 8.74 33.61 -10.66
CA VAL A 92 9.24 32.86 -11.82
C VAL A 92 9.87 31.54 -11.37
N PHE A 93 10.69 31.57 -10.32
CA PHE A 93 11.31 30.36 -9.79
C PHE A 93 10.28 29.35 -9.27
N ALA A 94 9.29 29.82 -8.51
CA ALA A 94 8.22 28.98 -8.00
C ALA A 94 7.33 28.43 -9.12
N ALA A 95 7.03 29.22 -10.16
CA ALA A 95 6.28 28.76 -11.33
C ALA A 95 7.01 27.63 -12.08
N ILE A 96 8.33 27.75 -12.25
CA ILE A 96 9.15 26.67 -12.83
C ILE A 96 9.08 25.42 -11.93
N GLY A 97 9.15 25.59 -10.61
CA GLY A 97 8.99 24.49 -9.65
C GLY A 97 7.64 23.77 -9.77
N VAL A 98 6.54 24.52 -9.85
CA VAL A 98 5.19 23.98 -10.08
C VAL A 98 5.13 23.20 -11.38
N LEU A 99 5.72 23.73 -12.46
CA LEU A 99 5.75 23.06 -13.76
C LEU A 99 6.51 21.73 -13.69
N VAL A 100 7.71 21.72 -13.12
CA VAL A 100 8.53 20.50 -12.97
C VAL A 100 7.76 19.46 -12.16
N TYR A 101 7.15 19.87 -11.05
CA TYR A 101 6.41 18.95 -10.20
C TYR A 101 5.15 18.40 -10.89
N SER A 102 4.43 19.23 -11.65
CA SER A 102 3.28 18.81 -12.44
C SER A 102 3.66 17.75 -13.48
N VAL A 103 4.81 17.91 -14.13
CA VAL A 103 5.34 16.91 -15.07
C VAL A 103 5.70 15.60 -14.35
N ILE A 104 6.33 15.66 -13.18
CA ILE A 104 6.65 14.46 -12.39
C ILE A 104 5.37 13.73 -11.99
N LEU A 105 4.37 14.47 -11.49
CA LEU A 105 3.08 13.90 -11.11
C LEU A 105 2.40 13.23 -12.31
N SER A 106 2.38 13.89 -13.47
CA SER A 106 1.81 13.33 -14.70
C SER A 106 2.52 12.05 -15.18
N LYS A 107 3.79 11.86 -14.88
CA LYS A 107 4.55 10.65 -15.27
C LYS A 107 4.46 9.51 -14.27
N SER A 108 3.99 9.78 -13.06
CA SER A 108 4.03 8.82 -11.95
C SER A 108 2.91 7.78 -11.97
N ASP A 109 1.87 7.98 -12.79
CA ASP A 109 0.72 7.08 -12.98
C ASP A 109 0.22 6.41 -11.69
N PHE A 110 0.17 7.17 -10.58
CA PHE A 110 -0.21 6.65 -9.27
C PHE A 110 -1.60 5.99 -9.27
N ALA A 111 -2.55 6.55 -10.03
CA ALA A 111 -3.87 5.96 -10.23
C ALA A 111 -3.81 4.55 -10.84
N LEU A 112 -2.94 4.35 -11.84
CA LEU A 112 -2.78 3.06 -12.50
C LEU A 112 -2.15 2.04 -11.54
N HIS A 113 -1.13 2.44 -10.78
CA HIS A 113 -0.52 1.58 -9.78
C HIS A 113 -1.52 1.20 -8.67
N ALA A 114 -2.31 2.17 -8.19
CA ALA A 114 -3.37 1.90 -7.22
C ALA A 114 -4.37 0.87 -7.75
N TYR A 115 -4.89 1.11 -8.96
CA TYR A 115 -5.83 0.21 -9.62
C TYR A 115 -5.26 -1.20 -9.79
N ARG A 116 -4.03 -1.34 -10.28
CA ARG A 116 -3.35 -2.63 -10.45
C ARG A 116 -3.23 -3.39 -9.12
N HIS A 117 -2.86 -2.71 -8.04
CA HIS A 117 -2.77 -3.34 -6.72
C HIS A 117 -4.14 -3.72 -6.15
N HIS A 118 -5.17 -2.91 -6.40
CA HIS A 118 -6.55 -3.20 -6.01
C HIS A 118 -7.09 -4.45 -6.72
N GLU A 119 -6.97 -4.48 -8.05
CA GLU A 119 -7.37 -5.61 -8.90
C GLU A 119 -6.65 -6.90 -8.51
N CYS A 120 -5.34 -6.83 -8.25
CA CYS A 120 -4.56 -7.95 -7.73
C CYS A 120 -5.13 -8.45 -6.38
N GLY A 121 -5.45 -7.53 -5.47
CA GLY A 121 -6.07 -7.84 -4.19
C GLY A 121 -7.41 -8.56 -4.34
N ILE A 122 -8.27 -8.09 -5.25
CA ILE A 122 -9.56 -8.73 -5.56
C ILE A 122 -9.33 -10.14 -6.13
N ALA A 123 -8.45 -10.29 -7.12
CA ALA A 123 -8.16 -11.57 -7.75
C ALA A 123 -7.65 -12.61 -6.74
N ILE A 124 -6.71 -12.22 -5.87
CA ILE A 124 -6.20 -13.09 -4.80
C ILE A 124 -7.32 -13.43 -3.81
N ASN A 125 -8.18 -12.46 -3.47
CA ASN A 125 -9.27 -12.69 -2.53
C ASN A 125 -10.34 -13.65 -3.08
N HIS A 126 -10.65 -13.57 -4.38
CA HIS A 126 -11.52 -14.52 -5.06
C HIS A 126 -10.92 -15.93 -5.03
N LEU A 127 -9.63 -16.06 -5.37
CA LEU A 127 -8.95 -17.35 -5.32
C LEU A 127 -8.88 -17.91 -3.89
N ARG A 128 -8.64 -17.04 -2.89
CA ARG A 128 -8.63 -17.40 -1.46
C ARG A 128 -9.97 -17.99 -1.01
N ASN A 129 -11.09 -17.43 -1.47
CA ASN A 129 -12.42 -17.99 -1.19
C ASN A 129 -12.59 -19.39 -1.80
N SER A 130 -12.03 -19.63 -2.99
CA SER A 130 -12.00 -20.98 -3.59
C SER A 130 -11.13 -21.95 -2.78
N VAL A 131 -9.97 -21.51 -2.29
CA VAL A 131 -9.12 -22.31 -1.38
C VAL A 131 -9.89 -22.68 -0.10
N PHE A 132 -10.59 -21.72 0.49
CA PHE A 132 -11.40 -21.96 1.71
C PHE A 132 -12.50 -23.00 1.48
N LYS A 133 -13.24 -22.91 0.37
CA LYS A 133 -14.27 -23.92 0.02
C LYS A 133 -13.68 -25.33 -0.09
N HIS A 134 -12.53 -25.47 -0.75
CA HIS A 134 -11.86 -26.77 -0.90
C HIS A 134 -11.21 -27.29 0.38
N MET A 135 -10.93 -26.42 1.34
CA MET A 135 -10.50 -26.84 2.68
C MET A 135 -11.65 -27.50 3.46
N VAL A 136 -12.90 -27.08 3.22
CA VAL A 136 -14.10 -27.62 3.89
C VAL A 136 -14.63 -28.90 3.21
N ASP A 137 -14.62 -28.97 1.88
CA ASP A 137 -15.28 -30.04 1.09
C ASP A 137 -14.40 -31.30 0.83
N MET A 138 -13.41 -31.58 1.69
CA MET A 138 -12.30 -32.53 1.54
C MET A 138 -11.13 -32.05 0.65
N PRO A 139 -9.94 -31.84 1.23
CA PRO A 139 -8.78 -31.35 0.50
C PRO A 139 -8.19 -32.43 -0.43
N LYS A 140 -7.92 -32.09 -1.70
CA LYS A 140 -7.31 -33.00 -2.69
C LYS A 140 -5.99 -32.43 -3.19
N ALA A 141 -4.95 -33.25 -3.23
CA ALA A 141 -3.60 -32.82 -3.66
C ALA A 141 -3.57 -32.24 -5.08
N ASP A 142 -4.31 -32.81 -6.03
CA ASP A 142 -4.35 -32.31 -7.42
C ASP A 142 -4.98 -30.92 -7.51
N LYS A 143 -6.03 -30.68 -6.72
CA LYS A 143 -6.68 -29.36 -6.66
C LYS A 143 -5.79 -28.33 -5.99
N PHE A 144 -4.98 -28.73 -5.01
CA PHE A 144 -4.02 -27.85 -4.35
C PHE A 144 -3.02 -27.28 -5.35
N ASN A 145 -2.41 -28.14 -6.19
CA ASN A 145 -1.43 -27.71 -7.18
C ASN A 145 -2.04 -26.68 -8.15
N ASN A 146 -3.23 -26.96 -8.68
CA ASN A 146 -3.92 -26.02 -9.58
C ASN A 146 -4.21 -24.66 -8.93
N LEU A 147 -4.61 -24.63 -7.65
CA LEU A 147 -4.85 -23.39 -6.92
C LEU A 147 -3.56 -22.63 -6.61
N SER A 148 -2.49 -23.35 -6.27
CA SER A 148 -1.16 -22.79 -6.06
C SER A 148 -0.61 -22.17 -7.34
N ASP A 149 -0.75 -22.85 -8.48
CA ASP A 149 -0.30 -22.35 -9.79
C ASP A 149 -1.12 -21.14 -10.24
N SER A 150 -2.43 -21.16 -10.00
CA SER A 150 -3.31 -20.00 -10.23
C SER A 150 -2.86 -18.80 -9.39
N TYR A 151 -2.46 -19.03 -8.13
CA TYR A 151 -1.95 -17.97 -7.26
C TYR A 151 -0.63 -17.40 -7.79
N ASN A 152 0.32 -18.23 -8.19
CA ASN A 152 1.59 -17.78 -8.76
C ASN A 152 1.39 -17.01 -10.08
N THR A 153 0.48 -17.48 -10.94
CA THR A 153 0.13 -16.79 -12.19
C THR A 153 -0.41 -15.38 -11.92
N ILE A 154 -1.23 -15.21 -10.88
CA ILE A 154 -1.68 -13.88 -10.46
C ILE A 154 -0.48 -13.05 -10.00
N LEU A 155 0.42 -13.59 -9.17
CA LEU A 155 1.57 -12.84 -8.67
C LEU A 155 2.53 -12.39 -9.78
N GLU A 156 2.77 -13.22 -10.79
CA GLU A 156 3.65 -12.89 -11.93
C GLU A 156 3.10 -11.75 -12.78
N ARG A 157 1.77 -11.55 -12.79
CA ARG A 157 1.10 -10.53 -13.59
C ARG A 157 1.17 -9.13 -12.98
N PHE A 158 1.38 -9.00 -11.66
CA PHE A 158 1.28 -7.72 -10.96
C PHE A 158 2.59 -7.35 -10.24
N GLU A 159 2.98 -6.08 -10.36
CA GLU A 159 4.16 -5.49 -9.68
C GLU A 159 4.18 -5.74 -8.18
N ASN A 160 5.35 -5.94 -7.57
CA ASN A 160 5.43 -6.23 -6.13
C ASN A 160 5.10 -5.03 -5.24
N HIS A 161 4.46 -5.29 -4.09
CA HIS A 161 4.25 -4.25 -3.07
C HIS A 161 5.54 -4.00 -2.27
N LEU A 162 5.60 -2.86 -1.56
CA LEU A 162 6.74 -2.55 -0.70
C LEU A 162 6.67 -3.36 0.60
N ASN A 163 7.83 -3.60 1.23
CA ASN A 163 7.90 -4.21 2.57
C ASN A 163 7.14 -3.36 3.61
N LEU A 164 7.15 -2.03 3.45
CA LEU A 164 6.38 -1.11 4.28
C LEU A 164 4.87 -1.43 4.26
N ASP A 165 4.32 -1.82 3.10
CA ASP A 165 2.89 -2.14 2.99
C ASP A 165 2.53 -3.37 3.83
N PHE A 166 3.42 -4.36 3.89
CA PHE A 166 3.30 -5.54 4.75
C PHE A 166 3.48 -5.20 6.24
N GLU A 167 4.48 -4.39 6.59
CA GLU A 167 4.70 -3.93 7.97
C GLU A 167 3.47 -3.15 8.49
N ILE A 168 2.89 -2.27 7.67
CA ILE A 168 1.64 -1.56 7.99
C ILE A 168 0.48 -2.54 8.16
N MET A 169 0.41 -3.58 7.33
CA MET A 169 -0.60 -4.64 7.46
C MET A 169 -0.52 -5.34 8.82
N LEU A 170 0.69 -5.73 9.23
CA LEU A 170 0.94 -6.35 10.54
C LEU A 170 0.51 -5.43 11.69
N VAL A 171 0.90 -4.16 11.63
CA VAL A 171 0.52 -3.18 12.68
C VAL A 171 -1.00 -2.98 12.73
N ARG A 172 -1.69 -2.94 11.58
CA ARG A 172 -3.15 -2.70 11.52
C ARG A 172 -3.99 -3.92 11.88
N SER A 173 -3.50 -5.13 11.63
CA SER A 173 -4.26 -6.37 11.84
C SER A 173 -3.97 -6.99 13.21
N LYS A 174 -4.88 -6.78 14.17
CA LYS A 174 -4.78 -7.37 15.52
C LYS A 174 -4.62 -8.90 15.51
N HIS A 175 -5.19 -9.57 14.51
CA HIS A 175 -5.08 -11.02 14.36
C HIS A 175 -3.62 -11.48 14.24
N TYR A 176 -2.78 -10.71 13.56
CA TYR A 176 -1.37 -11.04 13.35
C TYR A 176 -0.46 -10.63 14.51
N HIS A 177 -0.96 -9.85 15.49
CA HIS A 177 -0.17 -9.41 16.64
C HIS A 177 0.25 -10.53 17.57
N LYS A 178 -0.47 -11.65 17.56
CA LYS A 178 -0.11 -12.84 18.34
C LYS A 178 1.01 -13.65 17.68
N PHE A 179 1.14 -13.56 16.36
CA PHE A 179 2.09 -14.36 15.57
C PHE A 179 3.38 -13.62 15.27
N TYR A 180 3.34 -12.29 15.27
CA TYR A 180 4.49 -11.41 15.08
C TYR A 180 4.63 -10.56 16.34
N ASP A 181 5.82 -10.47 16.92
CA ASP A 181 6.08 -9.63 18.09
C ASP A 181 6.06 -8.13 17.71
N VAL A 182 4.85 -7.60 17.51
CA VAL A 182 4.59 -6.19 17.22
C VAL A 182 4.59 -5.39 18.51
N GLY A 183 5.79 -5.20 19.05
CA GLY A 183 6.01 -4.29 20.16
C GLY A 183 5.80 -2.81 19.78
N PHE A 184 5.77 -1.95 20.80
CA PHE A 184 5.63 -0.50 20.62
C PHE A 184 6.73 0.09 19.73
N CYS A 185 7.99 -0.36 19.89
CA CYS A 185 9.12 0.11 19.08
C CYS A 185 8.93 -0.19 17.59
N PHE A 186 8.46 -1.39 17.24
CA PHE A 186 8.18 -1.76 15.86
C PHE A 186 7.08 -0.88 15.27
N LYS A 187 5.99 -0.67 16.01
CA LYS A 187 4.90 0.23 15.58
C LYS A 187 5.39 1.64 15.32
N SER A 188 6.20 2.20 16.23
CA SER A 188 6.78 3.53 16.08
C SER A 188 7.73 3.61 14.88
N TRP A 189 8.54 2.58 14.64
CA TRP A 189 9.43 2.52 13.48
C TRP A 189 8.67 2.50 12.15
N VAL A 190 7.61 1.69 12.06
CA VAL A 190 6.72 1.67 10.87
C VAL A 190 6.05 3.02 10.67
N CYS A 191 5.63 3.69 11.76
CA CYS A 191 5.07 5.04 11.70
C CYS A 191 6.09 6.05 11.17
N VAL A 192 7.33 6.01 11.64
CA VAL A 192 8.42 6.88 11.14
C VAL A 192 8.70 6.64 9.67
N LYS A 193 8.80 5.38 9.22
CA LYS A 193 8.96 5.06 7.79
C LYS A 193 7.80 5.61 6.97
N ALA A 194 6.57 5.40 7.42
CA ALA A 194 5.39 5.94 6.73
C ALA A 194 5.45 7.47 6.67
N PHE A 195 5.82 8.13 7.78
CA PHE A 195 5.98 9.57 7.83
C PHE A 195 7.04 10.10 6.86
N LEU A 196 8.21 9.45 6.78
CA LEU A 196 9.27 9.82 5.84
C LEU A 196 8.81 9.76 4.38
N VAL A 197 7.93 8.81 4.02
CA VAL A 197 7.37 8.71 2.67
C VAL A 197 6.46 9.90 2.33
N TYR A 198 5.87 10.57 3.31
CA TYR A 198 4.96 11.70 3.08
C TYR A 198 5.54 13.07 3.46
N TRP A 199 6.72 13.10 4.09
CA TRP A 199 7.31 14.32 4.63
C TRP A 199 7.50 15.41 3.59
N HIS A 200 7.92 15.06 2.37
CA HIS A 200 8.14 16.06 1.31
C HIS A 200 6.85 16.77 0.90
N TYR A 201 5.71 16.08 0.84
CA TYR A 201 4.41 16.72 0.56
C TYR A 201 4.02 17.70 1.67
N LEU A 202 4.23 17.32 2.94
CA LEU A 202 3.97 18.19 4.08
C LEU A 202 4.87 19.43 4.03
N PHE A 203 6.16 19.24 3.74
CA PHE A 203 7.12 20.33 3.63
C PHE A 203 6.72 21.34 2.55
N PHE A 204 6.37 20.88 1.34
CA PHE A 204 5.94 21.79 0.26
C PHE A 204 4.61 22.48 0.57
N MET A 205 3.65 21.79 1.18
CA MET A 205 2.40 22.42 1.63
C MET A 205 2.67 23.51 2.68
N LEU A 206 3.47 23.22 3.70
CA LEU A 206 3.82 24.21 4.73
C LEU A 206 4.57 25.41 4.13
N LEU A 207 5.50 25.17 3.19
CA LEU A 207 6.21 26.25 2.49
C LEU A 207 5.23 27.16 1.72
N SER A 208 4.24 26.58 1.04
CA SER A 208 3.23 27.35 0.30
C SER A 208 2.37 28.23 1.23
N VAL A 209 1.95 27.68 2.37
CA VAL A 209 1.14 28.42 3.36
C VAL A 209 1.98 29.48 4.07
N ALA A 210 3.22 29.18 4.43
CA ALA A 210 4.14 30.13 5.03
C ALA A 210 4.45 31.30 4.08
N GLY A 211 4.62 31.02 2.78
CA GLY A 211 4.76 32.05 1.76
C GLY A 211 3.55 33.00 1.73
N LEU A 212 2.33 32.46 1.75
CA LEU A 212 1.10 33.25 1.82
C LEU A 212 0.96 34.04 3.14
N ALA A 213 1.36 33.47 4.27
CA ALA A 213 1.30 34.13 5.57
C ALA A 213 2.31 35.28 5.69
N TRP A 214 3.53 35.09 5.18
CA TRP A 214 4.56 36.12 5.16
C TRP A 214 4.10 37.35 4.38
N ILE A 215 3.42 37.13 3.25
CA ILE A 215 2.80 38.19 2.47
C ILE A 215 1.74 38.94 3.29
N GLY A 216 0.85 38.23 3.98
CA GLY A 216 -0.17 38.86 4.82
C GLY A 216 0.43 39.75 5.90
N LEU A 217 1.53 39.31 6.52
CA LEU A 217 2.27 40.11 7.50
C LEU A 217 3.01 41.30 6.87
N ALA A 218 3.48 41.19 5.63
CA ALA A 218 4.08 42.30 4.89
C ALA A 218 3.06 43.37 4.47
N PHE A 219 1.76 43.06 4.52
CA PHE A 219 0.68 43.99 4.22
C PHE A 219 0.30 44.90 5.41
N ASP A 220 0.47 44.41 6.64
CA ASP A 220 0.15 45.15 7.87
C ASP A 220 1.29 46.07 8.37
N GLY A 221 2.43 46.11 7.66
CA GLY A 221 3.66 46.81 8.03
C GLY A 221 3.96 48.06 7.21
#